data_AF-A0ABD5BSH5-F1
#
_entry.id   AF-A0ABD5BSH5-F1
#
_cell.length_a   1.000
_cell.length_b   1.000
_cell.length_c   1.000
_cell.angle_alpha   90.00
_cell.angle_beta   90.00
_cell.angle_gamma   90.00
#
_symmetry.space_group_name_H-M   'P 1'
#
loop_
_entity.id
_entity.type
_entity.pdbx_description
1 polymer ?
#
loop_
_entity_poly.entity_id
_entity_poly.type
_entity_poly.pdbx_seq_one_letter_code
_entity_poly.pdbx_strand_id
1 'polypeptide(L)'
;MAIVLTTLAKRVLPGIMYSLSLAVVVWTIHNQGYNTGYGKAELHYQEKLSRQKSAWETERRQLAEKNQAVLQAALAKQAELAEQARLLSLSLEAAQRQLATTQQQLKKRIAHAVQTDGQHFTGLGPDSLRLYRAVLGYPDTGAAGVPDATGGNAEHSPDARAAGGISPGPLLDHATEYGAWCLTLRNKLEALNAFYTSGSAPNDH
;
A
#
# COMPACT_ATOMS: atom_id res chain seq x y z
N MET A 1 31.49 101.71 50.38
CA MET A 1 31.46 100.54 49.47
C MET A 1 30.15 99.73 49.47
N ALA A 2 29.22 99.92 50.42
CA ALA A 2 27.97 99.13 50.49
C ALA A 2 26.89 99.50 49.44
N ILE A 3 26.82 100.76 49.00
CA ILE A 3 25.76 101.25 48.08
C ILE A 3 25.99 100.79 46.62
N VAL A 4 27.25 100.61 46.22
CA VAL A 4 27.61 100.12 44.88
C VAL A 4 27.32 98.62 44.75
N LEU A 5 27.46 97.85 45.84
CA LEU A 5 27.16 96.40 45.84
C LEU A 5 25.65 96.12 45.70
N THR A 6 24.78 96.92 46.34
CA THR A 6 23.32 96.70 46.30
C THR A 6 22.68 97.10 44.97
N THR A 7 23.22 98.12 44.30
CA THR A 7 22.78 98.55 42.97
C THR A 7 23.26 97.58 41.88
N LEU A 8 24.47 97.03 42.01
CA LEU A 8 24.98 95.99 41.12
C LEU A 8 24.16 94.68 41.26
N ALA A 9 23.84 94.27 42.50
CA ALA A 9 23.02 93.08 42.76
C ALA A 9 21.61 93.19 42.13
N LYS A 10 20.93 94.33 42.28
CA LYS A 10 19.59 94.56 41.68
C LYS A 10 19.59 94.50 40.15
N ARG A 11 20.72 94.78 39.50
CA ARG A 11 20.85 94.77 38.02
C ARG A 11 21.15 93.39 37.45
N VAL A 12 21.82 92.51 38.22
CA VAL A 12 22.26 91.18 37.77
C VAL A 12 21.26 90.07 38.17
N LEU A 13 20.53 90.24 39.28
CA LEU A 13 19.50 89.30 39.75
C LEU A 13 18.47 88.87 38.69
N PRO A 14 17.84 89.77 37.90
CA PRO A 14 16.87 89.34 36.90
C PRO A 14 17.51 88.50 35.78
N GLY A 15 18.75 88.79 35.38
CA GLY A 15 19.47 88.02 34.35
C GLY A 15 19.77 86.58 34.79
N ILE A 16 20.15 86.38 36.06
CA ILE A 16 20.39 85.04 36.62
C ILE A 16 19.08 84.24 36.69
N MET A 17 17.98 84.86 37.13
CA MET A 17 16.66 84.21 37.18
C MET A 17 16.16 83.76 35.81
N TYR A 18 16.39 84.55 34.75
CA TYR A 18 16.07 84.14 33.38
C TYR A 18 16.94 82.97 32.88
N SER A 19 18.22 82.94 33.26
CA SER A 19 19.09 81.82 32.87
C SER A 19 18.69 80.49 33.54
N LEU A 20 18.29 80.55 34.82
CA LEU A 20 17.82 79.39 35.57
C LEU A 20 16.46 78.89 35.04
N SER A 21 15.54 79.78 34.67
CA SER A 21 14.25 79.35 34.10
C SER A 21 14.42 78.67 32.74
N LEU A 22 15.32 79.17 31.88
CA LEU A 22 15.66 78.51 30.61
C LEU A 22 16.30 77.13 30.84
N ALA A 23 17.19 76.99 31.83
CA ALA A 23 17.80 75.71 32.16
C ALA A 23 16.76 74.69 32.64
N VAL A 24 15.79 75.10 33.45
CA VAL A 24 14.69 74.23 33.90
C VAL A 24 13.81 73.80 32.72
N VAL A 25 13.47 74.72 31.80
CA VAL A 25 12.66 74.41 30.61
C VAL A 25 13.39 73.44 29.68
N VAL A 26 14.69 73.63 29.45
CA VAL A 26 15.48 72.70 28.64
C VAL A 26 15.54 71.32 29.31
N TRP A 27 15.74 71.27 30.63
CA TRP A 27 15.76 70.02 31.37
C TRP A 27 14.42 69.28 31.35
N THR A 28 13.29 69.97 31.50
CA THR A 28 11.97 69.33 31.44
C THR A 28 11.64 68.81 30.05
N ILE A 29 11.93 69.57 28.99
CA ILE A 29 11.74 69.14 27.60
C ILE A 29 12.62 67.92 27.31
N HIS A 30 13.89 67.94 27.74
CA HIS A 30 14.80 66.82 27.55
C HIS A 30 14.32 65.56 28.30
N ASN A 31 13.96 65.70 29.57
CA ASN A 31 13.50 64.58 30.41
C ASN A 31 12.16 63.99 29.90
N GLN A 32 11.23 64.85 29.47
CA GLN A 32 9.94 64.40 28.92
C GLN A 32 10.10 63.76 27.54
N GLY A 33 10.96 64.30 26.67
CA GLY A 33 11.29 63.70 25.38
C GLY A 33 11.98 62.34 25.53
N TYR A 34 12.93 62.23 26.46
CA TYR A 34 13.62 60.99 26.78
C TYR A 34 12.63 59.94 27.29
N ASN A 35 11.89 60.24 28.36
CA ASN A 35 10.95 59.27 28.96
C ASN A 35 9.85 58.80 28.00
N THR A 36 9.34 59.69 27.13
CA THR A 36 8.34 59.33 26.13
C THR A 36 8.91 58.49 24.98
N GLY A 37 10.18 58.70 24.62
CA GLY A 37 10.88 57.90 23.61
C GLY A 37 11.15 56.46 24.06
N TYR A 38 11.67 56.28 25.28
CA TYR A 38 11.95 54.94 25.83
C TYR A 38 10.69 54.09 25.98
N GLY A 39 9.59 54.67 26.48
CA GLY A 39 8.33 53.94 26.62
C GLY A 39 7.77 53.46 25.27
N LYS A 40 7.86 54.28 24.22
CA LYS A 40 7.42 53.90 22.86
C LYS A 40 8.31 52.82 22.25
N ALA A 41 9.62 52.93 22.45
CA ALA A 41 10.57 51.92 21.97
C ALA A 41 10.29 50.56 22.62
N GLU A 42 10.14 50.52 23.94
CA GLU A 42 9.88 49.30 24.71
C GLU A 42 8.58 48.61 24.27
N LEU A 43 7.48 49.36 24.15
CA LEU A 43 6.21 48.81 23.68
C LEU A 43 6.32 48.19 22.28
N HIS A 44 7.02 48.86 21.37
CA HIS A 44 7.22 48.36 20.02
C HIS A 44 8.14 47.13 19.98
N TYR A 45 9.15 47.05 20.87
CA TYR A 45 9.98 45.84 21.02
C TYR A 45 9.17 44.67 21.57
N GLN A 46 8.37 44.87 22.62
CA GLN A 46 7.52 43.84 23.20
C GLN A 46 6.45 43.35 22.22
N GLU A 47 5.87 44.26 21.43
CA GLU A 47 4.92 43.90 20.39
C GLU A 47 5.59 43.06 19.29
N LYS A 48 6.77 43.45 18.82
CA LYS A 48 7.52 42.66 17.83
C LYS A 48 7.91 41.28 18.36
N LEU A 49 8.40 41.21 19.59
CA LEU A 49 8.80 39.96 20.22
C LEU A 49 7.59 39.03 20.43
N SER A 50 6.46 39.56 20.90
CA SER A 50 5.24 38.78 21.10
C SER A 50 4.65 38.29 19.78
N ARG A 51 4.64 39.13 18.73
CA ARG A 51 4.25 38.73 17.36
C ARG A 51 5.16 37.64 16.81
N GLN A 52 6.47 37.79 16.95
CA GLN A 52 7.43 36.79 16.47
C GLN A 52 7.26 35.46 17.20
N LYS A 53 7.06 35.48 18.52
CA LYS A 53 6.80 34.28 19.32
C LYS A 53 5.49 33.61 18.92
N SER A 54 4.42 34.38 18.74
CA SER A 54 3.11 33.87 18.31
C SER A 54 3.17 33.28 16.90
N ALA A 55 3.86 33.93 15.96
CA ALA A 55 4.07 33.42 14.61
C ALA A 55 4.83 32.09 14.64
N TRP A 56 5.93 32.03 15.39
CA TRP A 56 6.71 30.82 15.57
C TRP A 56 5.90 29.68 16.20
N GLU A 57 5.11 29.94 17.25
CA GLU A 57 4.24 28.93 17.85
C GLU A 57 3.18 28.43 16.87
N THR A 58 2.61 29.33 16.05
CA THR A 58 1.61 28.98 15.03
C THR A 58 2.23 28.11 13.94
N GLU A 59 3.40 28.49 13.42
CA GLU A 59 4.14 27.68 12.45
C GLU A 59 4.47 26.29 13.00
N ARG A 60 4.91 26.22 14.27
CA ARG A 60 5.25 24.95 14.92
C ARG A 60 4.03 24.06 15.09
N ARG A 61 2.87 24.62 15.44
CA ARG A 61 1.59 23.89 15.52
C ARG A 61 1.16 23.40 14.14
N GLN A 62 1.18 24.28 13.13
CA GLN A 62 0.83 23.90 11.76
C GLN A 62 1.74 22.79 11.22
N LEU A 63 3.04 22.84 11.52
CA LEU A 63 3.97 21.78 11.14
C LEU A 63 3.67 20.47 11.87
N ALA A 64 3.38 20.54 13.17
CA ALA A 64 2.99 19.37 13.96
C ALA A 64 1.69 18.73 13.44
N GLU A 65 0.68 19.54 13.13
CA GLU A 65 -0.60 19.10 12.57
C GLU A 65 -0.41 18.45 11.18
N LYS A 66 0.39 19.07 10.30
CA LYS A 66 0.73 18.49 8.99
C LYS A 66 1.46 17.16 9.14
N ASN A 67 2.46 17.09 10.02
CA ASN A 67 3.20 15.86 10.28
C ASN A 67 2.30 14.76 10.85
N GLN A 68 1.38 15.11 11.76
CA GLN A 68 0.40 14.18 12.31
C GLN A 68 -0.56 13.69 11.23
N ALA A 69 -1.05 14.57 10.35
CA ALA A 69 -1.90 14.19 9.24
C ALA A 69 -1.19 13.24 8.26
N VAL A 70 0.07 13.52 7.91
CA VAL A 70 0.89 12.63 7.07
C VAL A 70 1.10 11.26 7.74
N LEU A 71 1.41 11.24 9.03
CA LEU A 71 1.58 10.00 9.78
C LEU A 71 0.28 9.18 9.81
N GLN A 72 -0.85 9.82 10.09
CA GLN A 72 -2.16 9.15 10.09
C GLN A 72 -2.52 8.60 8.70
N ALA A 73 -2.27 9.37 7.64
CA ALA A 73 -2.48 8.90 6.28
C ALA A 73 -1.58 7.70 5.92
N ALA A 74 -0.31 7.72 6.36
CA ALA A 74 0.62 6.61 6.17
C ALA A 74 0.15 5.35 6.93
N LEU A 75 -0.30 5.49 8.18
CA LEU A 75 -0.83 4.39 8.98
C LEU A 75 -2.12 3.81 8.39
N ALA A 76 -3.03 4.66 7.91
CA ALA A 76 -4.26 4.21 7.24
C ALA A 76 -3.92 3.39 5.99
N LYS A 77 -2.98 3.87 5.16
CA LYS A 77 -2.52 3.14 3.98
C LYS A 77 -1.82 1.82 4.34
N GLN A 78 -1.03 1.81 5.42
CA GLN A 78 -0.41 0.58 5.91
C GLN A 78 -1.47 -0.44 6.37
N ALA A 79 -2.50 0.01 7.09
CA ALA A 79 -3.59 -0.85 7.54
C ALA A 79 -4.39 -1.43 6.36
N GLU A 80 -4.67 -0.62 5.35
CA GLU A 80 -5.35 -1.06 4.13
C GLU A 80 -4.54 -2.15 3.40
N LEU A 81 -3.24 -1.91 3.18
CA LEU A 81 -2.36 -2.88 2.54
C LEU A 81 -2.21 -4.17 3.37
N ALA A 82 -2.16 -4.05 4.70
CA ALA A 82 -2.11 -5.21 5.59
C ALA A 82 -3.38 -6.06 5.49
N GLU A 83 -4.55 -5.43 5.39
CA GLU A 83 -5.82 -6.14 5.20
C GLU A 83 -5.89 -6.83 3.83
N GLN A 84 -5.47 -6.14 2.76
CA GLN A 84 -5.37 -6.76 1.43
C GLN A 84 -4.42 -7.97 1.44
N ALA A 85 -3.27 -7.85 2.08
CA ALA A 85 -2.32 -8.96 2.23
C ALA A 85 -2.89 -10.13 3.05
N ARG A 86 -3.68 -9.85 4.08
CA ARG A 86 -4.37 -10.86 4.89
C ARG A 86 -5.39 -11.63 4.05
N LEU A 87 -6.23 -10.92 3.29
CA LEU A 87 -7.21 -11.54 2.38
C LEU A 87 -6.53 -12.40 1.32
N LEU A 88 -5.44 -11.90 0.72
CA LEU A 88 -4.65 -12.65 -0.25
C LEU A 88 -4.01 -13.91 0.37
N SER A 89 -3.54 -13.82 1.62
CA SER A 89 -2.96 -14.97 2.31
C SER A 89 -4.01 -16.05 2.57
N LEU A 90 -5.21 -15.66 2.99
CA LEU A 90 -6.33 -16.58 3.20
C LEU A 90 -6.77 -17.25 1.89
N SER A 91 -6.86 -16.49 0.79
CA SER A 91 -7.23 -17.06 -0.52
C SER A 91 -6.16 -18.01 -1.05
N LEU A 92 -4.88 -17.68 -0.84
CA LEU A 92 -3.76 -18.54 -1.20
C LEU A 92 -3.76 -19.84 -0.41
N GLU A 93 -3.99 -19.78 0.91
CA GLU A 93 -4.10 -20.97 1.74
C GLU A 93 -5.28 -21.86 1.32
N ALA A 94 -6.45 -21.25 1.05
CA ALA A 94 -7.62 -21.96 0.55
C ALA A 94 -7.32 -22.64 -0.80
N ALA A 95 -6.67 -21.93 -1.73
CA ALA A 95 -6.27 -22.47 -3.02
C ALA A 95 -5.26 -23.63 -2.88
N GLN A 96 -4.30 -23.53 -1.96
CA GLN A 96 -3.34 -24.60 -1.68
C GLN A 96 -4.04 -25.85 -1.12
N ARG A 97 -4.96 -25.69 -0.17
CA ARG A 97 -5.76 -26.80 0.38
C ARG A 97 -6.62 -27.46 -0.69
N GLN A 98 -7.27 -26.67 -1.54
CA GLN A 98 -8.05 -27.18 -2.67
C GLN A 98 -7.16 -27.94 -3.66
N LEU A 99 -6.00 -27.39 -4.01
CA LEU A 99 -5.05 -28.05 -4.90
C LEU A 99 -4.59 -29.40 -4.34
N ALA A 100 -4.20 -29.46 -3.06
CA ALA A 100 -3.78 -30.69 -2.41
C ALA A 100 -4.91 -31.75 -2.39
N THR A 101 -6.13 -31.31 -2.09
CA THR A 101 -7.32 -32.19 -2.10
C THR A 101 -7.59 -32.74 -3.50
N THR A 102 -7.58 -31.88 -4.52
CA THR A 102 -7.77 -32.28 -5.92
C THR A 102 -6.68 -33.24 -6.38
N GLN A 103 -5.41 -32.99 -6.05
CA GLN A 103 -4.32 -33.91 -6.38
C GLN A 103 -4.51 -35.28 -5.73
N GLN A 104 -4.94 -35.33 -4.47
CA GLN A 104 -5.20 -36.60 -3.78
C GLN A 104 -6.39 -37.34 -4.40
N GLN A 105 -7.48 -36.64 -4.72
CA GLN A 105 -8.64 -37.23 -5.40
C GLN A 105 -8.26 -37.77 -6.79
N LEU A 106 -7.45 -37.03 -7.54
CA LEU A 106 -7.02 -37.44 -8.87
C LEU A 106 -6.12 -38.68 -8.82
N LYS A 107 -5.16 -38.75 -7.88
CA LYS A 107 -4.37 -39.96 -7.64
C LYS A 107 -5.24 -41.18 -7.35
N LYS A 108 -6.28 -41.03 -6.51
CA LYS A 108 -7.25 -42.10 -6.23
C LYS A 108 -8.02 -42.54 -7.48
N ARG A 109 -8.47 -41.59 -8.30
CA ARG A 109 -9.19 -41.86 -9.56
C ARG A 109 -8.31 -42.57 -10.58
N ILE A 110 -7.04 -42.17 -10.71
CA ILE A 110 -6.06 -42.84 -11.57
C ILE A 110 -5.85 -44.28 -11.10
N ALA A 111 -5.57 -44.49 -9.80
CA ALA A 111 -5.38 -45.83 -9.25
C ALA A 111 -6.61 -46.72 -9.47
N HIS A 112 -7.81 -46.17 -9.26
CA HIS A 112 -9.06 -46.89 -9.50
C HIS A 112 -9.25 -47.25 -10.98
N ALA A 113 -9.07 -46.30 -11.90
CA ALA A 113 -9.22 -46.55 -13.33
C ALA A 113 -8.23 -47.62 -13.84
N VAL A 114 -6.96 -47.54 -13.40
CA VAL A 114 -5.94 -48.55 -13.73
C VAL A 114 -6.30 -49.93 -13.16
N GLN A 115 -6.84 -49.98 -11.94
CA GLN A 115 -7.24 -51.23 -11.31
C GLN A 115 -8.48 -51.86 -11.97
N THR A 116 -9.47 -51.04 -12.34
CA THR A 116 -10.71 -51.50 -13.00
C THR A 116 -10.43 -52.02 -14.41
N ASP A 117 -9.58 -51.33 -15.18
CA ASP A 117 -9.16 -51.81 -16.50
C ASP A 117 -8.28 -53.07 -16.38
N GLY A 118 -7.42 -53.14 -15.36
CA GLY A 118 -6.59 -54.31 -15.07
C GLY A 118 -5.62 -54.68 -16.19
N GLN A 119 -5.15 -55.93 -16.20
CA GLN A 119 -4.23 -56.43 -17.25
C GLN A 119 -4.92 -56.86 -18.55
N HIS A 120 -6.24 -56.69 -18.64
CA HIS A 120 -7.02 -57.10 -19.81
C HIS A 120 -6.79 -56.21 -21.04
N PHE A 121 -6.15 -55.05 -20.85
CA PHE A 121 -5.84 -54.09 -21.90
C PHE A 121 -4.32 -53.92 -22.02
N THR A 122 -3.80 -53.97 -23.25
CA THR A 122 -2.40 -53.67 -23.57
C THR A 122 -2.17 -52.15 -23.75
N GLY A 123 -2.96 -51.31 -23.10
CA GLY A 123 -3.00 -49.85 -23.26
C GLY A 123 -4.05 -49.22 -22.34
N LEU A 124 -4.45 -47.97 -22.59
CA LEU A 124 -5.53 -47.31 -21.83
C LEU A 124 -6.85 -48.08 -22.02
N GLY A 125 -7.34 -48.72 -20.95
CA GLY A 125 -8.67 -49.31 -20.94
C GLY A 125 -9.77 -48.24 -20.90
N PRO A 126 -11.04 -48.64 -21.03
CA PRO A 126 -12.16 -47.71 -21.19
C PRO A 126 -12.31 -46.71 -20.04
N ASP A 127 -12.03 -47.10 -18.80
CA ASP A 127 -12.12 -46.18 -17.66
C ASP A 127 -10.93 -45.23 -17.58
N SER A 128 -9.71 -45.74 -17.85
CA SER A 128 -8.51 -44.90 -17.97
C SER A 128 -8.65 -43.89 -19.10
N LEU A 129 -9.19 -44.29 -20.26
CA LEU A 129 -9.37 -43.42 -21.41
C LEU A 129 -10.44 -42.33 -21.17
N ARG A 130 -11.49 -42.65 -20.40
CA ARG A 130 -12.46 -41.65 -19.94
C ARG A 130 -11.83 -40.64 -18.98
N LEU A 131 -11.02 -41.10 -18.04
CA LEU A 131 -10.29 -40.22 -17.12
C LEU A 131 -9.32 -39.31 -17.87
N TYR A 132 -8.55 -39.85 -18.82
CA TYR A 132 -7.65 -39.09 -19.69
C TYR A 132 -8.38 -37.96 -20.44
N ARG A 133 -9.51 -38.28 -21.09
CA ARG A 133 -10.34 -37.29 -21.80
C ARG A 133 -10.87 -36.19 -20.87
N ALA A 134 -11.38 -36.58 -19.71
CA ALA A 134 -11.92 -35.64 -18.73
C ALA A 134 -10.84 -34.68 -18.21
N VAL A 135 -9.63 -35.17 -17.98
CA VAL A 135 -8.49 -34.38 -17.52
C VAL A 135 -8.00 -33.40 -18.59
N LEU A 136 -8.10 -33.76 -19.88
CA LEU A 136 -7.83 -32.85 -21.00
C LEU A 136 -8.97 -31.86 -21.29
N GLY A 137 -10.07 -31.92 -20.54
CA GLY A 137 -11.21 -31.01 -20.68
C GLY A 137 -12.19 -31.36 -21.79
N TYR A 138 -12.14 -32.58 -22.33
CA TYR A 138 -13.18 -33.06 -23.25
C TYR A 138 -14.46 -33.39 -22.48
N PRO A 139 -15.64 -33.14 -23.07
CA PRO A 139 -16.93 -33.45 -22.43
C PRO A 139 -17.05 -34.94 -22.14
N ASP A 140 -17.56 -35.26 -20.94
CA ASP A 140 -17.85 -36.64 -20.55
C ASP A 140 -19.12 -37.12 -21.27
N THR A 141 -18.90 -37.85 -22.36
CA THR A 141 -19.96 -38.50 -23.14
C THR A 141 -20.33 -39.88 -22.58
N GLY A 142 -19.82 -40.25 -21.40
CA GLY A 142 -20.00 -41.57 -20.82
C GLY A 142 -19.49 -42.69 -21.73
N ALA A 143 -20.10 -43.88 -21.62
CA ALA A 143 -19.80 -45.03 -22.47
C ALA A 143 -20.09 -44.79 -23.96
N ALA A 144 -20.84 -43.73 -24.33
CA ALA A 144 -21.20 -43.47 -25.72
C ALA A 144 -20.09 -42.82 -26.55
N GLY A 145 -19.06 -42.23 -25.93
CA GLY A 145 -17.93 -41.62 -26.65
C GLY A 145 -16.57 -42.27 -26.43
N VAL A 146 -16.56 -43.45 -25.82
CA VAL A 146 -15.41 -44.36 -25.79
C VAL A 146 -15.90 -45.70 -26.34
N PRO A 147 -15.36 -46.20 -27.47
CA PRO A 147 -15.74 -47.50 -28.02
C PRO A 147 -15.59 -48.59 -26.94
N ASP A 148 -16.56 -49.50 -26.86
CA ASP A 148 -16.49 -50.64 -25.96
C ASP A 148 -15.30 -51.52 -26.37
N ALA A 149 -14.18 -51.38 -25.66
CA ALA A 149 -12.98 -52.16 -25.91
C ALA A 149 -13.15 -53.50 -25.19
N THR A 150 -13.31 -54.59 -25.94
CA THR A 150 -13.28 -55.93 -25.36
C THR A 150 -11.84 -56.24 -24.93
N GLY A 151 -11.61 -56.41 -23.63
CA GLY A 151 -10.30 -56.79 -23.09
C GLY A 151 -9.73 -58.01 -23.81
N GLY A 152 -8.54 -57.87 -24.41
CA GLY A 152 -7.85 -58.93 -25.15
C GLY A 152 -8.04 -58.95 -26.67
N ASN A 153 -8.92 -58.13 -27.25
CA ASN A 153 -9.10 -58.04 -28.72
C ASN A 153 -8.31 -56.86 -29.30
N ALA A 154 -7.01 -57.06 -29.53
CA ALA A 154 -6.26 -56.19 -30.43
C ALA A 154 -6.61 -56.60 -31.88
N GLU A 155 -7.24 -55.71 -32.67
CA GLU A 155 -7.50 -55.90 -34.12
C GLU A 155 -6.21 -56.18 -34.93
N HIS A 156 -5.04 -55.93 -34.35
CA HIS A 156 -3.72 -56.38 -34.83
C HIS A 156 -2.94 -57.09 -33.71
N SER A 157 -3.24 -58.39 -33.55
CA SER A 157 -2.68 -59.28 -32.53
C SER A 157 -1.17 -59.61 -32.60
N PRO A 158 -0.46 -59.58 -33.74
CA PRO A 158 0.94 -60.03 -33.79
C PRO A 158 1.92 -59.07 -33.12
N ASP A 159 1.74 -57.75 -33.30
CA ASP A 159 2.71 -56.75 -32.85
C ASP A 159 2.44 -56.27 -31.41
N ALA A 160 1.18 -56.31 -30.96
CA ALA A 160 0.78 -55.83 -29.63
C ALA A 160 1.30 -56.72 -28.47
N ARG A 161 1.56 -58.01 -28.74
CA ARG A 161 2.04 -58.97 -27.74
C ARG A 161 3.56 -58.92 -27.51
N ALA A 162 4.33 -58.42 -28.49
CA ALA A 162 5.79 -58.49 -28.45
C ALA A 162 6.45 -57.32 -27.70
N ALA A 163 5.79 -56.15 -27.62
CA ALA A 163 6.40 -54.94 -27.08
C ALA A 163 6.03 -54.63 -25.62
N GLY A 164 4.97 -55.24 -25.07
CA GLY A 164 4.40 -54.79 -23.80
C GLY A 164 3.87 -53.37 -23.96
N GLY A 165 2.57 -53.22 -24.20
CA GLY A 165 1.99 -51.90 -24.46
C GLY A 165 2.27 -50.87 -23.36
N ILE A 166 2.26 -49.59 -23.73
CA ILE A 166 2.58 -48.47 -22.82
C ILE A 166 1.66 -48.54 -21.59
N SER A 167 2.27 -48.55 -20.41
CA SER A 167 1.54 -48.63 -19.15
C SER A 167 0.58 -47.43 -18.99
N PRO A 168 -0.70 -47.65 -18.64
CA PRO A 168 -1.72 -46.61 -18.52
C PRO A 168 -1.38 -45.49 -17.51
N GLY A 169 -0.76 -45.84 -16.38
CA GLY A 169 -0.47 -44.90 -15.29
C GLY A 169 0.36 -43.68 -15.72
N PRO A 170 1.58 -43.86 -16.27
CA PRO A 170 2.41 -42.77 -16.75
C PRO A 170 1.76 -41.86 -17.81
N LEU A 171 0.88 -42.40 -18.66
CA LEU A 171 0.14 -41.60 -19.64
C LEU A 171 -0.92 -40.72 -18.97
N LEU A 172 -1.61 -41.25 -17.96
CA LEU A 172 -2.59 -40.50 -17.16
C LEU A 172 -1.92 -39.44 -16.30
N ASP A 173 -0.76 -39.75 -15.72
CA ASP A 173 0.04 -38.78 -14.95
C ASP A 173 0.50 -37.62 -15.84
N HIS A 174 1.03 -37.91 -17.03
CA HIS A 174 1.43 -36.87 -17.99
C HIS A 174 0.25 -35.98 -18.43
N ALA A 175 -0.89 -36.58 -18.79
CA ALA A 175 -2.07 -35.82 -19.20
C ALA A 175 -2.60 -34.93 -18.07
N THR A 176 -2.53 -35.42 -16.83
CA THR A 176 -2.88 -34.69 -15.61
C THR A 176 -1.97 -33.51 -15.38
N GLU A 177 -0.66 -33.70 -15.47
CA GLU A 177 0.32 -32.65 -15.31
C GLU A 177 0.19 -31.58 -16.39
N TYR A 178 -0.01 -32.00 -17.65
CA TYR A 178 -0.23 -31.08 -18.76
C TYR A 178 -1.54 -30.30 -18.63
N GLY A 179 -2.64 -30.96 -18.26
CA GLY A 179 -3.93 -30.31 -17.99
C GLY A 179 -3.83 -29.28 -16.86
N ALA A 180 -3.13 -29.62 -15.77
CA ALA A 180 -2.87 -28.69 -14.67
C ALA A 180 -2.05 -27.46 -15.10
N TRP A 181 -1.08 -27.64 -15.99
CA TRP A 181 -0.31 -26.54 -16.56
C TRP A 181 -1.18 -25.60 -17.39
N CYS A 182 -2.05 -26.12 -18.26
CA CYS A 182 -2.99 -25.33 -19.05
C CYS A 182 -3.94 -24.49 -18.16
N LEU A 183 -4.47 -25.09 -17.09
CA LEU A 183 -5.31 -24.39 -16.12
C LEU A 183 -4.55 -23.29 -15.38
N THR A 184 -3.29 -23.54 -15.03
CA THR A 184 -2.42 -22.53 -14.41
C THR A 184 -2.20 -21.34 -15.33
N LEU A 185 -1.97 -21.59 -16.63
CA LEU A 185 -1.78 -20.53 -17.63
C LEU A 185 -3.03 -19.67 -17.77
N ARG A 186 -4.22 -20.30 -17.82
CA ARG A 186 -5.51 -19.61 -17.87
C ARG A 186 -5.72 -18.73 -16.65
N ASN A 187 -5.51 -19.25 -15.45
CA ASN A 187 -5.70 -18.48 -14.21
C ASN A 187 -4.75 -17.27 -14.15
N LYS A 188 -3.51 -17.40 -14.64
CA LYS A 188 -2.56 -16.28 -14.75
C LYS A 188 -3.07 -15.21 -15.73
N LEU A 189 -3.60 -15.62 -16.89
CA LEU A 189 -4.18 -14.70 -17.87
C LEU A 189 -5.42 -13.99 -17.33
N GLU A 190 -6.31 -14.71 -16.64
CA GLU A 190 -7.50 -14.12 -16.00
C GLU A 190 -7.11 -13.11 -14.90
N ALA A 191 -6.12 -13.43 -14.06
CA ALA A 191 -5.61 -12.50 -13.05
C ALA A 191 -4.98 -11.25 -13.66
N LEU A 192 -4.21 -11.39 -14.74
CA LEU A 192 -3.68 -10.26 -15.51
C LEU A 192 -4.79 -9.42 -16.11
N ASN A 193 -5.77 -10.05 -16.76
CA ASN A 193 -6.91 -9.35 -17.33
C ASN A 193 -7.68 -8.58 -16.26
N ALA A 194 -7.96 -9.20 -15.11
CA ALA A 194 -8.60 -8.55 -13.97
C ALA A 194 -7.79 -7.34 -13.49
N PHE A 195 -6.47 -7.45 -13.35
CA PHE A 195 -5.62 -6.32 -12.94
C PHE A 195 -5.72 -5.13 -13.90
N TYR A 196 -5.62 -5.36 -15.21
CA TYR A 196 -5.69 -4.28 -16.22
C TYR A 196 -7.10 -3.70 -16.39
N THR A 197 -8.15 -4.53 -16.28
CA THR A 197 -9.55 -4.06 -16.37
C THR A 197 -10.05 -3.39 -15.10
N SER A 198 -9.52 -3.77 -13.92
CA SER A 198 -9.76 -3.06 -12.65
C SER A 198 -9.06 -1.71 -12.61
N GLY A 199 -7.94 -1.56 -13.32
CA GLY A 199 -7.21 -0.30 -13.50
C GLY A 199 -7.88 0.67 -14.47
N SER A 200 -8.87 0.23 -15.25
CA SER A 200 -9.65 1.06 -16.18
C SER A 200 -11.01 1.47 -15.61
N ALA A 201 -11.04 1.99 -14.38
CA ALA A 201 -12.11 2.90 -13.98
C ALA A 201 -12.02 4.18 -14.84
N PRO A 202 -13.15 4.79 -15.23
CA PRO A 202 -13.19 5.75 -16.33
C PRO A 202 -12.35 6.99 -16.00
N ASN A 203 -11.43 7.32 -16.89
CA ASN A 203 -10.88 8.67 -16.94
C ASN A 203 -12.04 9.61 -17.26
N ASP A 204 -12.50 10.35 -16.25
CA ASP A 204 -13.26 11.57 -16.44
C ASP A 204 -12.42 12.51 -17.33
N HIS A 205 -12.88 12.69 -18.56
CA HIS A 205 -12.58 13.84 -19.41
C HIS A 205 -13.87 14.64 -19.58
#